data_AF-A0A7C2XAB7-F1
#
_entry.id   AF-A0A7C2XAB7-F1
#
_cell.length_a   1.000
_cell.length_b   1.000
_cell.length_c   1.000
_cell.angle_alpha   90.00
_cell.angle_beta   90.00
_cell.angle_gamma   90.00
#
_symmetry.space_group_name_H-M   'P 1'
#
loop_
_entity.id
_entity.type
_entity.pdbx_description
1 polymer ?
#
loop_
_entity_poly.entity_id
_entity_poly.type
_entity_poly.pdbx_seq_one_letter_code
_entity_poly.pdbx_strand_id
1 'polypeptide(L)'
;MRPDFRPYLVRLLITTLLGFSFVALFNETSYLLQREKSDRAPKVVQLVIPAGTAEKVTAGERQVSLPENMTFVVGDQLEVINQDSVDHQLGPLWVPPASTARLVLNQPNRFDYSCSFTPSRYLGIDVRQATTLQTRLAGLMIAAPATVAFLFLYSLLIFPLQPRRNGSAMRPQA
;
A
#
# COMPACT_ATOMS: atom_id res chain seq x y z
N MET A 1 -41.11 2.40 33.70
CA MET A 1 -39.84 3.14 33.85
C MET A 1 -39.15 3.15 32.49
N ARG A 2 -38.81 4.32 31.93
CA ARG A 2 -38.01 4.39 30.69
C ARG A 2 -36.54 4.18 31.09
N PRO A 3 -35.80 3.24 30.48
CA PRO A 3 -34.39 3.05 30.80
C PRO A 3 -33.62 4.34 30.46
N ASP A 4 -32.74 4.79 31.35
CA ASP A 4 -31.83 5.90 31.07
C ASP A 4 -30.65 5.38 30.24
N PHE A 5 -30.77 5.49 28.91
CA PHE A 5 -29.72 5.06 27.96
C PHE A 5 -28.61 6.09 27.78
N ARG A 6 -28.75 7.30 28.34
CA ARG A 6 -27.78 8.38 28.17
C ARG A 6 -26.33 8.00 28.51
N PRO A 7 -26.01 7.29 29.61
CA PRO A 7 -24.61 6.92 29.92
C PRO A 7 -24.02 5.95 28.89
N TYR A 8 -24.83 5.05 28.32
CA TYR A 8 -24.39 4.14 27.26
C TYR A 8 -24.08 4.89 25.97
N LEU A 9 -24.93 5.85 25.59
CA LEU A 9 -24.74 6.68 24.40
C LEU A 9 -23.49 7.57 24.51
N VAL A 10 -23.28 8.21 25.66
CA VAL A 10 -22.08 9.03 25.91
C VAL A 10 -20.81 8.17 25.79
N ARG A 11 -20.81 6.98 26.40
CA ARG A 11 -19.66 6.08 26.32
C ARG A 11 -19.43 5.53 24.93
N LEU A 12 -20.49 5.20 24.19
CA LEU A 12 -20.40 4.77 22.80
C LEU A 12 -19.77 5.87 21.94
N LEU A 13 -20.16 7.14 22.15
CA LEU A 13 -19.60 8.26 21.43
C LEU A 13 -18.11 8.46 21.74
N ILE A 14 -17.72 8.41 23.02
CA ILE A 14 -16.31 8.50 23.43
C ILE A 14 -15.46 7.39 22.81
N THR A 15 -15.93 6.14 22.91
CA THR A 15 -15.21 4.97 22.36
C THR A 15 -15.17 4.97 20.84
N THR A 16 -16.20 5.51 20.19
CA THR A 16 -16.21 5.73 18.73
C THR A 16 -15.13 6.72 18.34
N LEU A 17 -15.07 7.89 18.97
CA LEU A 17 -14.06 8.90 18.69
C LEU A 17 -12.64 8.35 18.92
N LEU A 18 -12.41 7.69 20.06
CA LEU A 18 -11.11 7.08 20.37
C LEU A 18 -10.72 6.00 19.36
N GLY A 19 -11.65 5.10 19.01
CA GLY A 19 -11.39 4.02 18.07
C GLY A 19 -11.08 4.53 16.66
N PHE A 20 -11.88 5.47 16.15
CA PHE A 20 -11.62 6.08 14.84
C PHE A 20 -10.31 6.87 14.83
N SER A 21 -10.02 7.67 15.85
CA SER A 21 -8.75 8.39 15.96
C SER A 21 -7.55 7.45 16.02
N PHE A 22 -7.65 6.36 16.77
CA PHE A 22 -6.58 5.36 16.86
C PHE A 22 -6.32 4.68 15.50
N VAL A 23 -7.38 4.21 14.82
CA VAL A 23 -7.23 3.56 13.51
C VAL A 23 -6.72 4.55 12.45
N ALA A 24 -7.20 5.79 12.46
CA ALA A 24 -6.72 6.82 11.56
C ALA A 24 -5.23 7.12 11.77
N LEU A 25 -4.81 7.28 13.03
CA LEU A 25 -3.41 7.53 13.38
C LEU A 25 -2.52 6.34 12.98
N PHE A 26 -2.96 5.11 13.28
CA PHE A 26 -2.21 3.90 12.94
C PHE A 26 -2.08 3.72 11.42
N ASN A 27 -3.17 3.95 10.68
CA ASN A 27 -3.18 3.86 9.22
C ASN A 27 -2.25 4.91 8.59
N GLU A 28 -2.33 6.17 9.03
CA GLU A 28 -1.46 7.25 8.53
C GLU A 28 0.00 7.01 8.91
N THR A 29 0.28 6.49 10.12
CA THR A 29 1.64 6.12 10.53
C THR A 29 2.21 5.01 9.65
N SER A 30 1.41 3.95 9.40
CA SER A 30 1.81 2.84 8.54
C SER A 30 2.07 3.32 7.11
N TYR A 31 1.23 4.23 6.62
CA TYR A 31 1.40 4.87 5.32
C TYR A 31 2.70 5.67 5.25
N LEU A 32 2.98 6.55 6.22
CA LEU A 32 4.21 7.36 6.24
C LEU A 32 5.47 6.49 6.26
N LEU A 33 5.44 5.36 6.96
CA LEU A 33 6.55 4.40 6.97
C LEU A 33 6.74 3.67 5.63
N GLN A 34 5.68 3.51 4.83
CA GLN A 34 5.72 2.77 3.56
C GLN A 34 5.76 3.68 2.31
N ARG A 35 5.63 5.00 2.49
CA ARG A 35 5.31 5.99 1.44
C ARG A 35 6.33 6.13 0.30
N GLU A 36 7.54 5.63 0.42
CA GLU A 36 8.67 6.23 -0.30
C GLU A 36 8.67 6.14 -1.84
N LYS A 37 7.93 5.24 -2.53
CA LYS A 37 8.03 5.13 -4.01
C LYS A 37 6.77 4.79 -4.81
N SER A 38 5.70 4.31 -4.20
CA SER A 38 4.51 3.80 -4.93
C SER A 38 3.35 4.79 -5.04
N ASP A 39 3.44 5.95 -4.38
CA ASP A 39 2.33 6.89 -4.22
C ASP A 39 2.39 8.03 -5.24
N ARG A 40 2.26 7.67 -6.51
CA ARG A 40 2.25 8.62 -7.62
C ARG A 40 1.29 8.18 -8.72
N ALA A 41 0.96 9.12 -9.60
CA ALA A 41 0.25 8.79 -10.83
C ALA A 41 1.09 7.86 -11.74
N PRO A 42 0.42 7.02 -12.55
CA PRO A 42 1.07 6.24 -13.59
C PRO A 42 1.88 7.11 -14.55
N LYS A 43 3.03 6.62 -15.01
CA LYS A 43 3.88 7.30 -15.98
C LYS A 43 4.57 6.32 -16.92
N VAL A 44 5.14 6.86 -18.00
CA VAL A 44 6.05 6.12 -18.87
C VAL A 44 7.46 6.12 -18.24
N VAL A 45 8.05 4.94 -18.10
CA VAL A 45 9.40 4.75 -17.59
C VAL A 45 10.23 4.12 -18.70
N GLN A 46 11.35 4.75 -19.04
CA GLN A 46 12.22 4.32 -20.14
C GLN A 46 13.38 3.47 -19.62
N LEU A 47 13.62 2.36 -20.29
CA LEU A 47 14.79 1.50 -20.14
C LEU A 47 15.55 1.54 -21.46
N VAL A 48 16.69 2.23 -21.47
CA VAL A 48 17.55 2.34 -22.65
C VAL A 48 18.62 1.26 -22.58
N ILE A 49 18.65 0.38 -23.58
CA ILE A 49 19.71 -0.59 -23.79
C ILE A 49 20.76 0.10 -24.68
N PRO A 50 21.91 0.51 -24.14
CA PRO A 50 22.92 1.26 -24.89
C PRO A 50 23.63 0.37 -25.91
N ALA A 51 24.28 0.99 -26.89
CA ALA A 51 25.14 0.29 -27.83
C ALA A 51 26.29 -0.46 -27.12
N GLY A 52 26.62 -1.64 -27.62
CA GLY A 52 27.70 -2.46 -27.06
C GLY A 52 27.29 -3.31 -25.86
N THR A 53 26.00 -3.43 -25.57
CA THR A 53 25.50 -4.18 -24.40
C THR A 53 25.67 -5.67 -24.63
N ALA A 54 25.38 -6.17 -25.83
CA ALA A 54 25.51 -7.58 -26.17
C ALA A 54 26.95 -8.09 -26.03
N GLU A 55 27.94 -7.31 -26.46
CA GLU A 55 29.36 -7.65 -26.34
C GLU A 55 29.78 -7.72 -24.87
N LYS A 56 29.35 -6.75 -24.06
CA LYS A 56 29.63 -6.73 -22.61
C LYS A 56 28.99 -7.90 -21.89
N VAL A 57 27.73 -8.20 -22.18
CA VAL A 57 27.03 -9.35 -21.60
C VAL A 57 27.71 -10.67 -21.99
N THR A 58 28.18 -10.78 -23.23
CA THR A 58 28.94 -11.96 -23.71
C THR A 58 30.28 -12.09 -23.00
N ALA A 59 30.95 -10.96 -22.70
CA ALA A 59 32.15 -10.92 -21.86
C ALA A 59 31.87 -11.18 -20.36
N GLY A 60 30.60 -11.32 -19.96
CA GLY A 60 30.20 -11.46 -18.55
C GLY A 60 30.25 -10.14 -17.76
N GLU A 61 30.48 -9.02 -18.43
CA GLU A 61 30.52 -7.69 -17.83
C GLU A 61 29.12 -7.13 -17.64
N ARG A 62 28.91 -6.42 -16.53
CA ARG A 62 27.65 -5.74 -16.25
C ARG A 62 27.67 -4.31 -16.77
N GLN A 63 26.63 -3.94 -17.51
CA GLN A 63 26.38 -2.55 -17.88
C GLN A 63 25.90 -1.76 -16.65
N VAL A 64 26.69 -0.81 -16.16
CA VAL A 64 26.34 0.03 -14.98
C VAL A 64 25.07 0.86 -15.21
N SER A 65 24.75 1.21 -16.45
CA SER A 65 23.55 1.98 -16.79
C SER A 65 22.25 1.17 -16.74
N LEU A 66 22.32 -0.17 -16.69
CA LEU A 66 21.15 -1.04 -16.66
C LEU A 66 20.87 -1.48 -15.22
N PRO A 67 19.69 -1.18 -14.65
CA PRO A 67 19.33 -1.61 -13.30
C PRO A 67 19.05 -3.12 -13.25
N GLU A 68 19.28 -3.74 -12.09
CA GLU A 68 18.87 -5.13 -11.84
C GLU A 68 17.40 -5.25 -11.46
N ASN A 69 16.87 -4.21 -10.81
CA ASN A 69 15.51 -4.17 -10.29
C ASN A 69 14.90 -2.80 -10.58
N MET A 70 13.66 -2.79 -11.01
CA MET A 70 12.88 -1.58 -11.27
C MET A 70 11.55 -1.65 -10.53
N THR A 71 11.16 -0.54 -9.89
CA THR A 71 9.88 -0.44 -9.19
C THR A 71 8.93 0.45 -9.97
N PHE A 72 7.71 -0.04 -10.16
CA PHE A 72 6.64 0.59 -10.90
C PHE A 72 5.38 0.72 -10.04
N VAL A 73 4.46 1.54 -10.52
CA VAL A 73 3.11 1.67 -9.99
C VAL A 73 2.14 1.06 -10.99
N VAL A 74 1.07 0.43 -10.50
CA VAL A 74 -0.01 -0.07 -11.37
C VAL A 74 -0.46 1.01 -12.34
N GLY A 75 -0.48 0.67 -13.63
CA GLY A 75 -0.80 1.55 -14.75
C GLY A 75 0.42 2.16 -15.43
N ASP A 76 1.63 2.02 -14.86
CA ASP A 76 2.86 2.44 -15.53
C ASP A 76 3.06 1.71 -16.86
N GLN A 77 3.81 2.35 -17.75
CA GLN A 77 4.24 1.76 -19.01
C GLN A 77 5.77 1.73 -19.05
N LEU A 78 6.33 0.53 -19.14
CA LEU A 78 7.74 0.33 -19.42
C LEU A 78 7.98 0.45 -20.92
N GLU A 79 8.85 1.37 -21.31
CA GLU A 79 9.30 1.56 -22.68
C GLU A 79 10.76 1.13 -22.80
N VAL A 80 11.03 0.08 -23.55
CA VAL A 80 12.36 -0.49 -23.76
C VAL A 80 12.89 0.00 -25.10
N ILE A 81 13.97 0.77 -25.08
CA ILE A 81 14.58 1.38 -26.25
C ILE A 81 15.89 0.66 -26.53
N ASN A 82 15.99 -0.01 -27.66
CA ASN A 82 17.20 -0.72 -28.05
C ASN A 82 18.07 0.19 -28.93
N GLN A 83 19.21 0.64 -28.39
CA GLN A 83 20.25 1.37 -29.11
C GLN A 83 21.43 0.47 -29.48
N ASP A 84 21.33 -0.84 -29.23
CA ASP A 84 22.32 -1.82 -29.62
C ASP A 84 22.13 -2.33 -31.05
N SER A 85 23.15 -3.03 -31.54
CA SER A 85 23.22 -3.56 -32.91
C SER A 85 22.55 -4.92 -33.07
N VAL A 86 22.14 -5.57 -31.97
CA VAL A 86 21.49 -6.89 -31.97
C VAL A 86 20.08 -6.82 -31.39
N ASP A 87 19.28 -7.84 -31.70
CA ASP A 87 17.95 -8.00 -31.12
C ASP A 87 18.04 -8.30 -29.61
N HIS A 88 17.20 -7.64 -28.82
CA HIS A 88 17.08 -7.90 -27.39
C HIS A 88 15.70 -8.39 -27.01
N GLN A 89 15.64 -9.13 -25.89
CA GLN A 89 14.39 -9.66 -25.35
C GLN A 89 14.22 -9.22 -23.90
N LEU A 90 12.98 -8.87 -23.52
CA LEU A 90 12.53 -8.69 -22.13
C LEU A 90 11.18 -9.38 -21.93
N GLY A 91 11.20 -10.57 -21.33
CA GLY A 91 10.03 -11.41 -21.14
C GLY A 91 9.33 -11.67 -22.48
N PRO A 92 8.08 -11.22 -22.65
CA PRO A 92 7.35 -11.37 -23.92
C PRO A 92 7.75 -10.32 -24.99
N LEU A 93 8.52 -9.30 -24.63
CA LEU A 93 8.90 -8.24 -25.57
C LEU A 93 10.15 -8.64 -26.37
N TRP A 94 10.03 -8.60 -27.69
CA TRP A 94 11.16 -8.62 -28.62
C TRP A 94 11.44 -7.21 -29.12
N VAL A 95 12.70 -6.75 -29.03
CA VAL A 95 13.12 -5.37 -29.32
C VAL A 95 14.27 -5.37 -30.32
N PRO A 96 13.98 -5.24 -31.62
CA PRO A 96 15.02 -5.13 -32.65
C PRO A 96 15.94 -3.91 -32.50
N PRO A 97 17.11 -3.88 -33.16
CA PRO A 97 18.01 -2.72 -33.22
C PRO A 97 17.28 -1.43 -33.58
N ALA A 98 17.66 -0.34 -32.92
CA ALA A 98 17.10 1.00 -33.12
C ALA A 98 15.56 1.09 -33.00
N SER A 99 14.94 0.15 -32.28
CA SER A 99 13.49 0.08 -32.10
C SER A 99 13.08 0.26 -30.63
N THR A 100 11.77 0.34 -30.41
CA THR A 100 11.20 0.52 -29.07
C THR A 100 10.00 -0.40 -28.88
N ALA A 101 9.97 -1.09 -27.75
CA ALA A 101 8.85 -1.93 -27.32
C ALA A 101 8.25 -1.40 -26.02
N ARG A 102 6.97 -1.71 -25.78
CA ARG A 102 6.20 -1.17 -24.65
C ARG A 102 5.47 -2.29 -23.91
N LEU A 103 5.53 -2.26 -22.58
CA LEU A 103 4.80 -3.16 -21.69
C LEU A 103 4.00 -2.34 -20.68
N VAL A 104 2.69 -2.59 -20.61
CA VAL A 104 1.81 -1.95 -19.63
C VAL A 104 1.71 -2.83 -18.38
N LEU A 105 1.94 -2.23 -17.20
CA LEU A 105 2.02 -2.92 -15.92
C LEU A 105 0.73 -2.72 -15.11
N ASN A 106 -0.26 -3.58 -15.35
CA ASN A 106 -1.62 -3.41 -14.80
C ASN A 106 -1.91 -4.19 -13.52
N GLN A 107 -1.00 -5.05 -13.08
CA GLN A 107 -1.21 -5.91 -11.93
C GLN A 107 -0.12 -5.70 -10.88
N PRO A 108 -0.48 -5.54 -9.61
CA PRO A 108 0.48 -5.39 -8.53
C PRO A 108 1.11 -6.74 -8.22
N ASN A 109 2.35 -6.95 -8.65
CA ASN A 109 3.11 -8.16 -8.39
C ASN A 109 4.61 -7.91 -8.58
N ARG A 110 5.43 -8.82 -8.07
CA ARG A 110 6.85 -8.92 -8.37
C ARG A 110 7.06 -9.94 -9.48
N PHE A 111 7.66 -9.49 -10.58
CA PHE A 111 7.99 -10.30 -11.75
C PHE A 111 9.50 -10.36 -11.92
N ASP A 112 10.01 -11.53 -12.28
CA ASP A 112 11.38 -11.69 -12.75
C ASP A 112 11.32 -12.07 -14.22
N TYR A 113 11.45 -11.08 -15.10
CA TYR A 113 11.40 -11.34 -16.54
C TYR A 113 12.76 -11.77 -17.06
N SER A 114 12.77 -12.78 -17.93
CA SER A 114 13.95 -13.16 -18.68
C SER A 114 14.41 -12.00 -19.58
N CYS A 115 15.70 -11.77 -19.68
CA CYS A 115 16.25 -10.76 -20.58
C CYS A 115 17.58 -11.16 -21.20
N SER A 116 17.94 -10.55 -22.33
CA SER A 116 19.20 -10.83 -23.03
C SER A 116 20.30 -9.78 -22.82
N PHE A 117 19.99 -8.68 -22.14
CA PHE A 117 20.88 -7.53 -21.95
C PHE A 117 21.50 -7.43 -20.55
N THR A 118 21.34 -8.46 -19.71
CA THR A 118 22.05 -8.57 -18.43
C THR A 118 22.76 -9.92 -18.33
N PRO A 119 23.92 -10.00 -17.65
CA PRO A 119 24.61 -11.29 -17.43
C PRO A 119 23.77 -12.28 -16.63
N SER A 120 22.93 -11.81 -15.70
CA SER A 120 22.00 -12.65 -14.93
C SER A 120 20.87 -13.23 -15.77
N ARG A 121 20.63 -12.71 -16.97
CA ARG A 121 19.50 -13.04 -17.86
C ARG A 121 18.12 -12.81 -17.25
N TYR A 122 18.04 -12.03 -16.18
CA TYR A 122 16.79 -11.64 -15.55
C TYR A 122 16.82 -10.16 -15.16
N LEU A 123 15.64 -9.53 -15.21
CA LEU A 123 15.35 -8.19 -14.71
C LEU A 123 14.16 -8.27 -13.76
N GLY A 124 14.37 -7.82 -12.52
CA GLY A 124 13.31 -7.73 -11.52
C GLY A 124 12.41 -6.52 -11.75
N ILE A 125 11.11 -6.74 -11.78
CA ILE A 125 10.07 -5.72 -11.93
C ILE A 125 9.12 -5.83 -10.74
N ASP A 126 9.11 -4.82 -9.88
CA ASP A 126 8.21 -4.74 -8.72
C ASP A 126 7.10 -3.73 -8.99
N VAL A 127 5.88 -4.21 -9.26
CA VAL A 127 4.70 -3.36 -9.53
C VAL A 127 3.89 -3.22 -8.25
N ARG A 128 3.74 -2.00 -7.77
CA ARG A 128 3.03 -1.69 -6.52
C ARG A 128 1.71 -0.98 -6.77
N GLN A 129 0.73 -1.18 -5.89
CA GLN A 129 -0.49 -0.37 -5.91
C GLN A 129 -0.20 1.03 -5.35
N ALA A 130 -0.74 2.05 -6.02
CA ALA A 130 -0.81 3.39 -5.44
C ALA A 130 -1.86 3.40 -4.32
N THR A 131 -1.53 3.99 -3.17
CA THR A 131 -2.51 4.22 -2.11
C THR A 131 -3.30 5.49 -2.45
N THR A 132 -4.56 5.31 -2.79
CA THR A 132 -5.46 6.43 -3.07
C THR A 132 -6.19 6.87 -1.81
N LEU A 133 -6.82 8.05 -1.85
CA LEU A 133 -7.72 8.50 -0.79
C LEU A 133 -8.83 7.46 -0.52
N GLN A 134 -9.31 6.80 -1.57
CA GLN A 134 -10.33 5.75 -1.47
C GLN A 134 -9.82 4.52 -0.72
N THR A 135 -8.61 4.02 -1.00
CA THR A 135 -8.06 2.85 -0.29
C THR A 135 -7.81 3.17 1.19
N ARG A 136 -7.41 4.40 1.51
CA ARG A 136 -7.26 4.86 2.89
C ARG A 136 -8.59 4.88 3.64
N LEU A 137 -9.62 5.45 3.01
CA LEU A 137 -10.95 5.50 3.59
C LEU A 137 -11.55 4.10 3.75
N ALA A 138 -11.38 3.22 2.76
CA ALA A 138 -11.82 1.83 2.85
C ALA A 138 -11.15 1.09 4.02
N GLY A 139 -9.83 1.25 4.19
CA GLY A 139 -9.11 0.67 5.33
C GLY A 139 -9.64 1.17 6.68
N LEU A 140 -9.90 2.47 6.79
CA LEU A 140 -10.52 3.06 7.98
C LEU A 140 -11.92 2.48 8.24
N MET A 141 -12.77 2.41 7.21
CA MET A 141 -14.16 1.93 7.33
C MET A 141 -14.26 0.44 7.64
N ILE A 142 -13.27 -0.37 7.26
CA ILE A 142 -13.21 -1.80 7.60
C ILE A 142 -12.71 -1.99 9.04
N ALA A 143 -11.65 -1.28 9.43
CA ALA A 143 -10.98 -1.52 10.71
C ALA A 143 -11.61 -0.78 11.91
N ALA A 144 -12.17 0.42 11.69
CA ALA A 144 -12.72 1.23 12.78
C ALA A 144 -13.93 0.60 13.48
N PRO A 145 -14.94 0.02 12.79
CA PRO A 145 -16.11 -0.55 13.47
C PRO A 145 -15.75 -1.70 14.43
N ALA A 146 -14.86 -2.60 14.00
CA ALA A 146 -14.39 -3.69 14.85
C ALA A 146 -13.64 -3.16 16.08
N THR A 147 -12.72 -2.21 15.88
CA THR A 147 -11.97 -1.56 16.96
C THR A 147 -12.89 -0.85 17.96
N VAL A 148 -13.88 -0.10 17.47
CA VAL A 148 -14.86 0.61 18.32
C VAL A 148 -15.71 -0.38 19.10
N ALA A 149 -16.17 -1.47 18.47
CA ALA A 149 -16.93 -2.51 19.17
C ALA A 149 -16.12 -3.13 20.32
N PHE A 150 -14.86 -3.50 20.08
CA PHE A 150 -14.00 -4.03 21.13
C PHE A 150 -13.74 -3.02 22.24
N LEU A 151 -13.42 -1.77 21.91
CA LEU A 151 -13.20 -0.71 22.91
C LEU A 151 -14.46 -0.46 23.75
N PHE A 152 -15.64 -0.44 23.12
CA PHE A 152 -16.90 -0.26 23.83
C PHE A 152 -17.16 -1.43 24.79
N LEU A 153 -17.04 -2.68 24.32
CA LEU A 153 -17.25 -3.87 25.15
C LEU A 153 -16.26 -3.92 26.33
N TYR A 154 -14.97 -3.69 26.08
CA TYR A 154 -13.97 -3.68 27.15
C TYR A 154 -14.15 -2.52 28.12
N SER A 155 -14.61 -1.36 27.65
CA SER A 155 -14.91 -0.23 28.56
C SER A 155 -16.05 -0.56 29.53
N LEU A 156 -17.04 -1.35 29.10
CA LEU A 156 -18.13 -1.83 29.96
C LEU A 156 -17.66 -2.90 30.94
N LEU A 157 -16.75 -3.77 30.51
CA LEU A 157 -16.19 -4.84 31.35
C LEU A 157 -15.30 -4.29 32.47
N ILE A 158 -14.39 -3.36 32.15
CA ILE A 158 -13.42 -2.82 33.12
C ILE A 158 -14.07 -1.78 34.04
N PHE A 159 -14.96 -0.96 33.50
CA PHE A 159 -15.57 0.16 34.22
C PHE A 159 -17.09 0.10 34.08
N PRO A 160 -17.80 -0.80 34.77
CA PRO A 160 -19.24 -0.98 34.59
C PRO A 160 -20.04 0.30 34.90
N LEU A 161 -21.09 0.56 34.12
CA LEU A 161 -21.97 1.71 34.34
C LEU A 161 -22.84 1.45 35.58
N GLN A 162 -22.69 2.29 36.61
CA GLN A 162 -23.53 2.21 37.81
C GLN A 162 -24.90 2.84 37.52
N PRO A 163 -26.01 2.19 37.91
CA PRO A 163 -27.33 2.80 37.85
C PRO A 163 -27.35 4.08 38.69
N ARG A 164 -27.98 5.14 38.17
CA ARG A 164 -28.19 6.39 38.90
C ARG A 164 -29.02 6.08 40.15
N ARG A 165 -28.38 5.93 41.31
CA ARG A 165 -29.04 5.70 42.59
C ARG A 165 -29.71 7.01 42.98
N ASN A 166 -30.98 7.18 42.63
CA ASN A 166 -31.79 8.29 43.10
C ASN A 166 -31.71 8.29 44.63
N GLY A 167 -31.12 9.35 45.19
CA GLY A 167 -31.01 9.55 46.63
C GLY A 167 -32.39 9.78 47.21
N SER A 168 -33.10 8.70 47.56
CA SER A 168 -34.19 8.76 48.52
C SER A 168 -33.55 8.96 49.89
N ALA A 169 -33.51 10.21 50.32
CA ALA A 169 -33.24 10.59 51.70
C ALA A 169 -34.15 9.77 52.62
N MET A 170 -33.58 8.80 53.34
CA MET A 170 -34.24 8.25 54.51
C MET A 170 -33.82 9.11 55.70
N ARG A 171 -34.60 10.18 55.95
CA ARG A 171 -34.63 10.81 57.27
C ARG A 171 -35.27 9.80 58.23
N PRO A 172 -34.61 9.36 59.31
CA PRO A 172 -35.33 8.68 60.38
C PRO A 172 -36.28 9.70 61.00
N GLN A 173 -37.57 9.38 61.01
CA GLN A 173 -38.50 9.96 61.97
C GLN A 173 -38.53 9.05 63.19
N ALA A 174 -38.70 9.71 64.35
CA ALA A 174 -38.68 9.21 65.73
C ALA A 174 -37.28 9.12 66.36
#